data_AF-A0A7X2MQ88-F1
#
_entry.id   AF-A0A7X2MQ88-F1
#
_cell.length_a   1.000
_cell.length_b   1.000
_cell.length_c   1.000
_cell.angle_alpha   90.00
_cell.angle_beta   90.00
_cell.angle_gamma   90.00
#
_symmetry.space_group_name_H-M   'P 1'
#
loop_
_entity.id
_entity.type
_entity.pdbx_description
1 polymer ?
#
loop_
_entity_poly.entity_id
_entity_poly.type
_entity_poly.pdbx_seq_one_letter_code
_entity_poly.pdbx_strand_id
1 'polypeptide(L)'
;EGFDLAIRHSDTLPETHVALPLCDTRTLLVASPAYLNEQGIPHTPQDLAQHNCLYYPRGVESPRWRFTTTADNEQVQIRIQGSFATNNSESIRDAALQGLGIAMLPDFSAREALAAGSLQQVLPAWQPVEAFAARLWIVRPWAAQVPRAVTTFTHWLRARFDR
;
A
#
# COMPACT_ATOMS: atom_id res chain seq x y z
N GLU A 1 -11.99 -19.05 13.18
CA GLU A 1 -12.83 -19.88 12.27
C GLU A 1 -13.83 -18.99 11.56
N GLY A 2 -14.25 -19.34 10.34
CA GLY A 2 -15.35 -18.63 9.66
C GLY A 2 -15.07 -18.09 8.24
N PHE A 3 -14.00 -18.51 7.57
CA PHE A 3 -13.77 -18.17 6.15
C PHE A 3 -13.29 -19.39 5.36
N ASP A 4 -13.85 -19.58 4.17
CA ASP A 4 -13.41 -20.61 3.21
C ASP A 4 -12.18 -20.16 2.41
N LEU A 5 -12.04 -18.85 2.22
CA LEU A 5 -10.99 -18.18 1.46
C LEU A 5 -10.88 -16.72 1.93
N ALA A 6 -9.66 -16.20 1.97
CA ALA A 6 -9.37 -14.79 2.24
C ALA A 6 -8.40 -14.23 1.19
N ILE A 7 -8.55 -12.96 0.83
CA ILE A 7 -7.53 -12.20 0.10
C ILE A 7 -6.70 -11.45 1.13
N ARG A 8 -5.37 -11.64 1.11
CA ARG A 8 -4.45 -11.05 2.09
C ARG A 8 -3.35 -10.28 1.41
N HIS A 9 -3.12 -9.06 1.87
CA HIS A 9 -1.95 -8.25 1.54
C HIS A 9 -0.92 -8.44 2.65
N SER A 10 0.00 -9.38 2.48
CA SER A 10 0.97 -9.71 3.52
C SER A 10 2.22 -10.36 2.95
N ASP A 11 3.37 -10.03 3.54
CA ASP A 11 4.64 -10.72 3.29
C ASP A 11 4.83 -11.93 4.22
N THR A 12 3.96 -12.11 5.22
CA THR A 12 4.03 -13.22 6.17
C THR A 12 2.71 -13.98 6.19
N LEU A 13 2.77 -15.25 5.82
CA LEU A 13 1.59 -16.11 5.70
C LEU A 13 1.71 -17.26 6.71
N PRO A 14 0.60 -17.69 7.34
CA PRO A 14 0.64 -18.81 8.27
C PRO A 14 0.98 -20.12 7.53
N GLU A 15 1.92 -20.91 8.06
CA GLU A 15 2.30 -22.22 7.50
C GLU A 15 1.15 -23.23 7.49
N THR A 16 0.13 -23.01 8.33
CA THR A 16 -1.06 -23.85 8.44
C THR A 16 -2.06 -23.66 7.29
N HIS A 17 -1.82 -22.72 6.40
CA HIS A 17 -2.73 -22.34 5.31
C HIS A 17 -2.11 -22.62 3.95
N VAL A 18 -2.97 -22.91 2.97
CA VAL A 18 -2.57 -22.90 1.57
C VAL A 18 -2.65 -21.47 1.06
N ALA A 19 -1.52 -20.95 0.59
CA ALA A 19 -1.41 -19.64 0.00
C ALA A 19 -1.05 -19.72 -1.49
N LEU A 20 -1.83 -19.04 -2.32
CA LEU A 20 -1.61 -18.93 -3.76
C LEU A 20 -1.41 -17.44 -4.12
N PRO A 21 -0.37 -17.10 -4.91
CA PRO A 21 -0.18 -15.72 -5.34
C PRO A 21 -1.36 -15.28 -6.23
N LEU A 22 -1.88 -14.07 -5.99
CA LEU A 22 -2.92 -13.46 -6.81
C LEU A 22 -2.32 -12.47 -7.81
N CYS A 23 -1.63 -11.44 -7.32
CA CYS A 23 -0.93 -10.46 -8.14
C CYS A 23 0.08 -9.67 -7.31
N ASP A 24 1.07 -9.10 -7.98
CA ASP A 24 2.00 -8.15 -7.37
C ASP A 24 1.35 -6.78 -7.16
N THR A 25 1.84 -6.03 -6.18
CA THR A 25 1.38 -4.69 -5.82
C THR A 25 2.57 -3.77 -5.59
N ARG A 26 2.37 -2.47 -5.75
CA ARG A 26 3.40 -1.45 -5.49
C ARG A 26 2.95 -0.50 -4.39
N THR A 27 3.92 0.08 -3.67
CA THR A 27 3.64 1.19 -2.76
C THR A 27 3.95 2.51 -3.46
N LEU A 28 3.04 3.47 -3.35
CA LEU A 28 3.15 4.81 -3.94
C LEU A 28 3.04 5.87 -2.84
N LEU A 29 3.71 7.01 -3.04
CA LEU A 29 3.35 8.23 -2.33
C LEU A 29 2.49 9.09 -3.23
N VAL A 30 1.42 9.61 -2.68
CA VAL A 30 0.44 10.41 -3.41
C VAL A 30 -0.06 11.56 -2.56
N ALA A 31 -0.44 12.65 -3.20
CA ALA A 31 -1.11 13.79 -2.58
C ALA A 31 -2.11 14.39 -3.56
N SER A 32 -3.09 15.16 -3.06
CA SER A 32 -3.99 15.89 -3.96
C SER A 32 -3.26 17.07 -4.60
N PRO A 33 -3.65 17.48 -5.82
CA PRO A 33 -3.11 18.68 -6.45
C PRO A 33 -3.28 19.94 -5.58
N ALA A 34 -4.39 20.05 -4.83
CA ALA A 34 -4.64 21.17 -3.92
C ALA A 34 -3.57 21.26 -2.82
N TYR A 35 -3.26 20.13 -2.16
CA TYR A 35 -2.21 20.09 -1.14
C TYR A 35 -0.84 20.47 -1.72
N LEU A 36 -0.50 19.94 -2.90
CA LEU A 36 0.79 20.21 -3.55
C LEU A 36 0.93 21.67 -4.00
N ASN A 37 -0.16 22.30 -4.42
CA ASN A 37 -0.15 23.72 -4.79
C ASN A 37 0.09 24.62 -3.57
N GLU A 38 -0.42 24.24 -2.39
CA GLU A 38 -0.28 25.02 -1.16
C GLU A 38 1.05 24.76 -0.44
N GLN A 39 1.50 23.51 -0.40
CA GLN A 39 2.64 23.07 0.42
C GLN A 39 3.90 22.79 -0.40
N GLY A 40 3.81 22.81 -1.73
CA GLY A 40 4.90 22.44 -2.63
C GLY A 40 4.98 20.93 -2.88
N ILE A 41 5.77 20.56 -3.90
CA ILE A 41 6.01 19.15 -4.27
C ILE A 41 7.35 18.70 -3.68
N PRO A 42 7.39 17.61 -2.90
CA PRO A 42 8.67 17.08 -2.42
C PRO A 42 9.46 16.47 -3.59
N HIS A 43 10.76 16.76 -3.62
CA HIS A 43 11.70 16.26 -4.64
C HIS A 43 12.58 15.14 -4.11
N THR A 44 12.81 15.12 -2.79
CA THR A 44 13.58 14.10 -2.09
C THR A 44 12.81 13.55 -0.88
N PRO A 45 13.13 12.34 -0.39
CA PRO A 45 12.52 11.81 0.83
C PRO A 45 12.71 12.74 2.04
N GLN A 46 13.81 13.48 2.11
CA GLN A 46 14.12 14.40 3.20
C GLN A 46 13.09 15.54 3.30
N ASP A 47 12.52 15.96 2.16
CA ASP A 47 11.50 17.01 2.12
C ASP A 47 10.23 16.59 2.88
N LEU A 48 9.95 15.28 2.99
CA LEU A 48 8.79 14.74 3.71
C LEU A 48 8.78 15.12 5.20
N ALA A 49 9.92 15.48 5.78
CA ALA A 49 9.98 15.99 7.15
C ALA A 49 9.22 17.32 7.33
N GLN A 50 9.01 18.08 6.25
CA GLN A 50 8.28 19.34 6.24
C GLN A 50 6.82 19.19 5.80
N HIS A 51 6.39 17.99 5.40
CA HIS A 51 5.03 17.73 4.96
C HIS A 51 4.19 17.02 6.02
N ASN A 52 2.87 17.18 5.92
CA ASN A 52 1.93 16.40 6.69
C ASN A 52 1.84 14.99 6.07
N CYS A 53 2.49 14.00 6.69
CA CYS A 53 2.48 12.63 6.21
C CYS A 53 1.33 11.86 6.85
N LEU A 54 0.50 11.22 6.03
CA LEU A 54 -0.63 10.40 6.47
C LEU A 54 -0.16 8.94 6.52
N TYR A 55 -0.14 8.34 7.72
CA TYR A 55 0.67 7.14 7.94
C TYR A 55 -0.03 6.02 8.69
N TYR A 56 0.51 4.81 8.51
CA TYR A 56 0.16 3.64 9.30
C TYR A 56 0.96 3.64 10.60
N PRO A 57 0.31 3.59 11.77
CA PRO A 57 1.02 3.47 13.04
C PRO A 57 1.70 2.10 13.11
N ARG A 58 3.02 2.10 13.31
CA ARG A 58 3.85 0.89 13.46
C ARG A 58 4.61 0.97 14.79
N GLY A 59 3.98 0.49 15.85
CA GLY A 59 4.56 0.50 17.21
C GLY A 59 4.45 1.85 17.92
N VAL A 60 5.19 1.98 19.02
CA VAL A 60 5.18 3.15 19.92
C VAL A 60 6.26 4.17 19.55
N GLU A 61 7.16 3.81 18.64
CA GLU A 61 8.22 4.70 18.17
C GLU A 61 7.66 5.79 17.26
N SER A 62 8.44 6.86 17.12
CA SER A 62 8.12 7.92 16.16
C SER A 62 8.10 7.37 14.73
N PRO A 63 7.10 7.77 13.92
CA PRO A 63 6.90 7.16 12.62
C PRO A 63 8.06 7.50 11.67
N ARG A 64 8.48 6.49 10.91
CA ARG A 64 9.57 6.59 9.92
C ARG A 64 9.14 5.90 8.64
N TRP A 65 9.56 6.47 7.52
CA TRP A 65 9.47 5.82 6.22
C TRP A 65 10.87 5.54 5.68
N ARG A 66 11.00 4.40 5.01
CA ARG A 66 12.23 3.96 4.36
C ARG A 66 12.02 3.93 2.85
N PHE A 67 13.06 4.31 2.14
CA PHE A 67 13.08 4.42 0.69
C PHE A 67 14.34 3.79 0.16
N THR A 68 14.27 3.26 -1.06
CA THR A 68 15.44 2.93 -1.87
C THR A 68 15.39 3.69 -3.19
N THR A 69 16.55 4.10 -3.72
CA THR A 69 16.62 4.64 -5.08
C THR A 69 16.49 3.50 -6.09
N THR A 70 15.84 3.76 -7.22
CA THR A 70 15.76 2.77 -8.31
C THR A 70 17.11 2.54 -9.01
N ALA A 71 18.08 3.44 -8.83
CA ALA A 71 19.37 3.41 -9.53
C ALA A 71 20.47 2.69 -8.74
N ASP A 72 20.64 3.03 -7.46
CA ASP A 72 21.87 2.70 -6.71
C ASP A 72 21.61 1.85 -5.46
N ASN A 73 20.36 1.43 -5.23
CA ASN A 73 19.93 0.69 -4.05
C ASN A 73 20.28 1.37 -2.70
N GLU A 74 20.54 2.68 -2.73
CA GLU A 74 20.83 3.45 -1.53
C GLU A 74 19.56 3.58 -0.70
N GLN A 75 19.63 3.15 0.56
CA GLN A 75 18.51 3.23 1.49
C GLN A 75 18.54 4.53 2.28
N VAL A 76 17.43 5.26 2.22
CA VAL A 76 17.20 6.48 3.00
C VAL A 76 16.06 6.23 3.98
N GLN A 77 16.30 6.57 5.24
CA GLN A 77 15.27 6.56 6.28
C GLN A 77 14.99 7.98 6.75
N ILE A 78 13.74 8.39 6.70
CA ILE A 78 13.29 9.70 7.15
C ILE A 78 12.27 9.57 8.26
N ARG A 79 12.41 10.43 9.26
CA ARG A 79 11.37 10.63 10.28
C ARG A 79 10.26 11.43 9.64
N ILE A 80 9.03 10.95 9.75
CA ILE A 80 7.85 11.68 9.29
C ILE A 80 7.10 12.25 10.49
N GLN A 81 6.19 13.17 10.19
CA GLN A 81 5.22 13.69 11.11
C GLN A 81 3.89 13.87 10.38
N GLY A 82 2.79 13.75 11.11
CA GLY A 82 1.51 14.11 10.54
C GLY A 82 0.35 14.01 11.50
N SER A 83 -0.76 14.61 11.09
CA SER A 83 -1.96 14.82 11.90
C SER A 83 -2.94 13.65 11.87
N PHE A 84 -2.73 12.67 10.99
CA PHE A 84 -3.66 11.57 10.77
C PHE A 84 -2.93 10.25 10.60
N ALA A 85 -3.31 9.28 11.44
CA ALA A 85 -2.76 7.93 11.41
C ALA A 85 -3.87 6.90 11.57
N THR A 86 -3.86 5.87 10.72
CA THR A 86 -4.84 4.77 10.76
C THR A 86 -4.25 3.54 10.08
N ASN A 87 -4.85 2.38 10.32
CA ASN A 87 -4.43 1.10 9.74
C ASN A 87 -5.24 0.71 8.49
N ASN A 88 -5.89 1.69 7.83
CA ASN A 88 -6.75 1.50 6.66
C ASN A 88 -6.32 2.43 5.51
N SER A 89 -6.05 1.86 4.34
CA SER A 89 -5.48 2.57 3.19
C SER A 89 -6.52 3.45 2.54
N GLU A 90 -7.78 3.01 2.53
CA GLU A 90 -8.92 3.77 2.01
C GLU A 90 -9.12 5.04 2.83
N SER A 91 -9.04 4.94 4.17
CA SER A 91 -9.14 6.12 5.05
C SER A 91 -7.99 7.11 4.84
N ILE A 92 -6.75 6.63 4.64
CA ILE A 92 -5.60 7.50 4.31
C ILE A 92 -5.76 8.14 2.94
N ARG A 93 -6.25 7.39 1.94
CA ARG A 93 -6.53 7.92 0.61
C ARG A 93 -7.57 9.03 0.68
N ASP A 94 -8.67 8.78 1.37
CA ASP A 94 -9.77 9.74 1.44
C ASP A 94 -9.32 11.03 2.15
N ALA A 95 -8.47 10.92 3.17
CA ALA A 95 -7.82 12.08 3.78
C ALA A 95 -6.87 12.83 2.82
N ALA A 96 -6.09 12.12 2.00
CA ALA A 96 -5.24 12.74 0.97
C ALA A 96 -6.07 13.45 -0.11
N LEU A 97 -7.20 12.86 -0.52
CA LEU A 97 -8.14 13.46 -1.46
C LEU A 97 -8.71 14.78 -0.93
N GLN A 98 -8.95 14.88 0.38
CA GLN A 98 -9.34 16.13 1.04
C GLN A 98 -8.18 17.11 1.27
N GLY A 99 -6.99 16.83 0.72
CA GLY A 99 -5.84 17.72 0.83
C GLY A 99 -5.20 17.73 2.22
N LEU A 100 -5.40 16.69 3.03
CA LEU A 100 -4.81 16.67 4.37
C LEU A 100 -3.29 16.52 4.34
N GLY A 101 -2.73 15.82 3.35
CA GLY A 101 -1.30 15.54 3.33
C GLY A 101 -0.85 14.56 2.26
N ILE A 102 0.40 14.11 2.41
CA ILE A 102 1.02 13.08 1.58
C ILE A 102 0.72 11.71 2.17
N ALA A 103 0.05 10.88 1.40
CA ALA A 103 -0.29 9.52 1.76
C ALA A 103 0.69 8.51 1.15
N MET A 104 1.02 7.48 1.93
CA MET A 104 1.67 6.27 1.43
C MET A 104 0.62 5.17 1.30
N LEU A 105 0.39 4.69 0.08
CA LEU A 105 -0.70 3.78 -0.25
C LEU A 105 -0.23 2.60 -1.10
N PRO A 106 -0.90 1.44 -1.02
CA PRO A 106 -0.81 0.47 -2.08
C PRO A 106 -1.44 1.02 -3.36
N ASP A 107 -0.86 0.66 -4.50
CA ASP A 107 -1.26 1.15 -5.82
C ASP A 107 -2.73 0.86 -6.13
N PHE A 108 -3.26 -0.29 -5.74
CA PHE A 108 -4.67 -0.63 -5.95
C PHE A 108 -5.63 0.31 -5.22
N SER A 109 -5.28 0.83 -4.03
CA SER A 109 -6.11 1.82 -3.31
C SER A 109 -6.05 3.18 -4.00
N ALA A 110 -4.89 3.57 -4.53
CA ALA A 110 -4.70 4.87 -5.18
C ALA A 110 -5.16 4.92 -6.66
N ARG A 111 -5.34 3.76 -7.30
CA ARG A 111 -5.51 3.60 -8.75
C ARG A 111 -6.57 4.51 -9.36
N GLU A 112 -7.78 4.50 -8.81
CA GLU A 112 -8.91 5.27 -9.36
C GLU A 112 -8.67 6.78 -9.23
N ALA A 113 -8.18 7.21 -8.07
CA ALA A 113 -7.88 8.61 -7.80
C ALA A 113 -6.71 9.14 -8.64
N LEU A 114 -5.71 8.31 -8.92
CA LEU A 114 -4.63 8.62 -9.85
C LEU A 114 -5.14 8.75 -11.29
N ALA A 115 -5.98 7.81 -11.74
CA ALA A 115 -6.56 7.84 -13.07
C ALA A 115 -7.47 9.07 -13.29
N ALA A 116 -8.19 9.49 -12.23
CA ALA A 116 -9.02 10.69 -12.25
C ALA A 116 -8.23 12.00 -12.11
N GLY A 117 -6.93 11.94 -11.79
CA GLY A 117 -6.10 13.13 -11.51
C GLY A 117 -6.42 13.81 -10.17
N SER A 118 -7.29 13.24 -9.34
CA SER A 118 -7.61 13.76 -8.01
C SER A 118 -6.50 13.50 -6.99
N LEU A 119 -5.62 12.52 -7.27
CA LEU A 119 -4.34 12.35 -6.61
C LEU A 119 -3.22 12.35 -7.65
N GLN A 120 -2.04 12.81 -7.25
CA GLN A 120 -0.82 12.79 -8.04
C GLN A 120 0.27 12.03 -7.27
N GLN A 121 1.02 11.19 -7.99
CA GLN A 121 2.19 10.52 -7.42
C GLN A 121 3.33 11.53 -7.18
N VAL A 122 3.95 11.45 -6.00
CA VAL A 122 5.16 12.20 -5.64
C VAL A 122 6.33 11.24 -5.44
N LEU A 123 7.55 11.76 -5.58
CA LEU A 123 8.79 10.98 -5.45
C LEU A 123 8.82 9.70 -6.31
N PRO A 124 8.47 9.73 -7.61
CA PRO A 124 8.35 8.52 -8.44
C PRO A 124 9.67 7.75 -8.65
N ALA A 125 10.82 8.40 -8.42
CA ALA A 125 12.15 7.79 -8.48
C ALA A 125 12.53 6.99 -7.22
N TRP A 126 11.69 7.04 -6.18
CA TRP A 126 11.93 6.41 -4.89
C TRP A 126 10.93 5.30 -4.64
N GLN A 127 11.42 4.14 -4.20
CA GLN A 127 10.57 3.01 -3.84
C GLN A 127 10.47 2.90 -2.31
N PRO A 128 9.26 3.00 -1.73
CA PRO A 128 9.06 2.74 -0.31
C PRO A 128 9.39 1.28 0.04
N VAL A 129 10.09 1.09 1.16
CA VAL A 129 10.53 -0.21 1.65
C VAL A 129 9.75 -0.58 2.91
N GLU A 130 9.27 -1.82 2.99
CA GLU A 130 8.53 -2.38 4.14
C GLU A 130 7.26 -1.59 4.55
N ALA A 131 6.71 -0.82 3.60
CA ALA A 131 5.51 0.00 3.80
C ALA A 131 4.23 -0.82 3.67
N PHE A 132 4.14 -1.61 2.61
CA PHE A 132 3.09 -2.59 2.36
C PHE A 132 3.69 -3.83 1.74
N ALA A 133 2.95 -4.93 1.78
CA ALA A 133 3.41 -6.17 1.18
C ALA A 133 3.56 -6.04 -0.34
N ALA A 134 4.45 -6.85 -0.92
CA ALA A 134 4.70 -6.80 -2.36
C ALA A 134 3.61 -7.52 -3.18
N ARG A 135 2.73 -8.29 -2.54
CA ARG A 135 1.81 -9.21 -3.21
C ARG A 135 0.50 -9.42 -2.46
N LEU A 136 -0.58 -9.59 -3.23
CA LEU A 136 -1.84 -10.12 -2.77
C LEU A 136 -1.86 -11.64 -2.89
N TRP A 137 -2.40 -12.30 -1.86
CA TRP A 137 -2.49 -13.75 -1.77
C TRP A 137 -3.94 -14.20 -1.61
N ILE A 138 -4.28 -15.30 -2.27
CA ILE A 138 -5.43 -16.11 -1.92
C ILE A 138 -4.99 -17.06 -0.82
N VAL A 139 -5.63 -17.00 0.34
CA VAL A 139 -5.30 -17.81 1.51
C VAL A 139 -6.52 -18.62 1.92
N ARG A 140 -6.36 -19.92 2.12
CA ARG A 140 -7.41 -20.80 2.66
C ARG A 140 -6.86 -21.75 3.73
N PRO A 141 -7.69 -22.23 4.66
CA PRO A 141 -7.32 -23.36 5.51
C PRO A 141 -6.96 -24.58 4.67
N TRP A 142 -6.04 -25.40 5.18
CA TRP A 142 -5.81 -26.71 4.59
C TRP A 142 -7.07 -27.58 4.73
N ALA A 143 -7.36 -28.34 3.68
CA ALA A 143 -8.44 -29.30 3.64
C ALA A 143 -8.09 -30.38 2.61
N ALA A 144 -8.34 -31.64 2.94
CA ALA A 144 -8.10 -32.77 2.05
C ALA A 144 -8.95 -32.71 0.77
N GLN A 145 -10.17 -32.17 0.88
CA GLN A 145 -11.05 -31.86 -0.24
C GLN A 145 -11.47 -30.41 -0.18
N VAL A 146 -11.20 -29.68 -1.27
CA VAL A 146 -11.58 -28.26 -1.39
C VAL A 146 -12.99 -28.18 -1.98
N PRO A 147 -13.93 -27.44 -1.37
CA PRO A 147 -15.26 -27.24 -1.94
C PRO A 147 -15.20 -26.69 -3.36
N ARG A 148 -16.06 -27.18 -4.26
CA ARG A 148 -16.08 -26.77 -5.68
C ARG A 148 -16.21 -25.26 -5.85
N ALA A 149 -17.04 -24.60 -5.03
CA ALA A 149 -17.21 -23.16 -5.05
C ALA A 149 -15.89 -22.41 -4.81
N VAL A 150 -15.08 -22.85 -3.84
CA VAL A 150 -13.76 -22.27 -3.52
C VAL A 150 -12.78 -22.47 -4.67
N THR A 151 -12.74 -23.67 -5.26
CA THR A 151 -11.87 -23.96 -6.41
C THR A 151 -12.25 -23.10 -7.62
N THR A 152 -13.54 -23.04 -7.97
CA THR A 152 -14.04 -22.23 -9.08
C THR A 152 -13.76 -20.74 -8.86
N PHE A 153 -14.00 -20.23 -7.65
CA PHE A 153 -13.73 -18.83 -7.33
C PHE A 153 -12.23 -18.50 -7.38
N THR A 154 -11.38 -19.40 -6.88
CA THR A 154 -9.91 -19.27 -6.97
C THR A 154 -9.45 -19.20 -8.43
N HIS A 155 -9.95 -20.09 -9.29
CA HIS A 155 -9.61 -20.05 -10.72
C HIS A 155 -10.09 -18.76 -11.39
N TRP A 156 -11.31 -18.32 -11.09
CA TRP A 156 -11.84 -17.08 -11.63
C TRP A 156 -11.02 -15.86 -11.21
N LEU A 157 -10.67 -15.75 -9.92
CA LEU A 157 -9.81 -14.67 -9.40
C LEU A 157 -8.47 -14.65 -10.14
N ARG A 158 -7.77 -15.78 -10.23
CA ARG A 158 -6.47 -15.83 -10.90
C ARG A 158 -6.56 -15.42 -12.36
N ALA A 159 -7.53 -15.96 -13.10
CA ALA A 159 -7.74 -15.59 -14.51
C ALA A 159 -8.08 -14.10 -14.72
N ARG A 160 -8.67 -13.44 -13.72
CA ARG A 160 -9.03 -12.02 -13.78
C ARG A 160 -7.85 -11.08 -13.50
N PHE A 161 -6.87 -11.54 -12.74
CA PHE A 161 -5.67 -10.80 -12.31
C PHE A 161 -4.40 -11.17 -13.10
N ASP A 162 -4.40 -12.26 -13.86
CA ASP A 162 -3.34 -12.63 -14.83
C ASP A 162 -3.34 -11.74 -16.10
N ARG A 163 -4.24 -10.74 -16.20
CA ARG A 163 -4.39 -9.84 -17.37
C ARG A 163 -3.99 -8.41 -17.05
#